data_AF-A0A9R1BEP9-F1
#
_entry.id   AF-A0A9R1BEP9-F1
#
_cell.length_a   1.000
_cell.length_b   1.000
_cell.length_c   1.000
_cell.angle_alpha   90.00
_cell.angle_beta   90.00
_cell.angle_gamma   90.00
#
_symmetry.space_group_name_H-M   'P 1'
#
loop_
_entity.id
_entity.type
_entity.pdbx_description
1 polymer ?
#
loop_
_entity_poly.entity_id
_entity_poly.type
_entity_poly.pdbx_seq_one_letter_code
_entity_poly.pdbx_strand_id
1 'polypeptide(L)'
;MRHWSDKMRQSSLLVLPGSGCLLRLLDRKKNVEVPTAVKACIIDALRSTSSEGLSKGTTSLRQSQDGRSLLWACNNGKGTSDTILVWHIATAILEMRHLHHQPDDDPPLQTLHGGRSFSVSEKKTAATHLSHYCAYLVASCPELLPDDDACSKYLYNKVKKDTDRALAIGSGTPVSPMSPEAGYRQLIEMLGATQNHEVLKDAAKLAKQLGEVAGGEEIVWELLAGFWSEMVLYLAPSDNLKGHLQAIDRGGELITLLWGLLTHIGIIDRPGDTAASASATGV
;
A
#
# COMPACT_ATOMS: atom_id res chain seq x y z
N MET A 1 23.03 -20.59 -3.30
CA MET A 1 21.87 -19.70 -3.05
C MET A 1 22.22 -18.31 -3.57
N ARG A 2 21.33 -17.65 -4.33
CA ARG A 2 21.52 -16.24 -4.69
C ARG A 2 21.18 -15.41 -3.44
N HIS A 3 22.07 -14.51 -3.02
CA HIS A 3 21.82 -13.62 -1.89
C HIS A 3 20.79 -12.56 -2.27
N TRP A 4 19.85 -12.24 -1.37
CA TRP A 4 18.94 -11.12 -1.57
C TRP A 4 19.73 -9.80 -1.61
N SER A 5 19.42 -8.95 -2.60
CA SER A 5 20.24 -7.78 -2.93
C SER A 5 19.79 -6.48 -2.23
N ASP A 6 19.03 -6.57 -1.14
CA ASP A 6 18.41 -5.41 -0.46
C ASP A 6 17.55 -4.54 -1.37
N LYS A 7 16.85 -5.18 -2.31
CA LYS A 7 15.97 -4.50 -3.27
C LYS A 7 14.53 -4.99 -3.17
N MET A 8 13.61 -4.08 -3.46
CA MET A 8 12.18 -4.35 -3.58
C MET A 8 11.66 -3.93 -4.95
N ARG A 9 10.79 -4.76 -5.50
CA ARG A 9 10.11 -4.48 -6.78
C ARG A 9 8.88 -3.61 -6.55
N GLN A 10 8.62 -2.72 -7.48
CA GLN A 10 7.54 -1.75 -7.35
C GLN A 10 6.71 -1.69 -8.63
N SER A 11 5.40 -1.54 -8.47
CA SER A 11 4.45 -1.25 -9.54
C SER A 11 3.53 -0.12 -9.10
N SER A 12 3.13 0.75 -10.02
CA SER A 12 2.12 1.78 -9.76
C SER A 12 1.05 1.77 -10.84
N LEU A 13 -0.20 1.92 -10.42
CA LEU A 13 -1.32 2.15 -11.33
C LEU A 13 -1.44 3.63 -11.76
N LEU A 14 -0.75 4.55 -11.08
CA LEU A 14 -0.77 5.99 -11.37
C LEU A 14 0.65 6.55 -11.37
N VAL A 15 1.12 7.09 -12.50
CA VAL A 15 2.43 7.77 -12.61
C VAL A 15 2.30 9.03 -13.46
N LEU A 16 2.91 10.13 -12.97
CA LEU A 16 3.07 11.37 -13.73
C LEU A 16 4.31 11.31 -14.63
N PRO A 17 4.23 11.71 -15.91
CA PRO A 17 5.43 12.02 -16.67
C PRO A 17 6.00 13.35 -16.18
N GLY A 18 7.33 13.42 -16.08
CA GLY A 18 8.02 14.70 -16.05
C GLY A 18 7.69 15.46 -17.34
N SER A 19 7.03 16.61 -17.19
CA SER A 19 6.87 17.66 -18.23
C SER A 19 5.68 17.56 -19.20
N GLY A 20 4.64 16.76 -18.96
CA GLY A 20 3.43 16.85 -19.78
C GLY A 20 2.28 15.99 -19.26
N CYS A 21 1.08 16.57 -19.20
CA CYS A 21 -0.13 16.09 -18.53
C CYS A 21 -0.79 14.82 -19.11
N LEU A 22 -0.01 13.82 -19.51
CA LEU A 22 -0.52 12.50 -19.84
C LEU A 22 -0.10 11.51 -18.77
N LEU A 23 -0.92 11.34 -17.74
CA LEU A 23 -0.80 10.22 -16.82
C LEU A 23 -0.65 8.93 -17.63
N ARG A 24 0.48 8.25 -17.50
CA ARG A 24 0.74 6.99 -18.17
C ARG A 24 0.96 5.94 -17.11
N LEU A 25 0.19 4.86 -17.24
CA LEU A 25 0.36 3.67 -16.42
C LEU A 25 1.67 3.00 -16.82
N LEU A 26 2.72 3.30 -16.08
CA LEU A 26 3.96 2.58 -16.19
C LEU A 26 3.83 1.33 -15.32
N ASP A 27 3.57 0.19 -15.97
CA ASP A 27 3.98 -1.14 -15.47
C ASP A 27 5.52 -1.24 -15.50
N ARG A 28 6.19 -0.21 -14.99
CA ARG A 28 7.63 -0.17 -14.87
C ARG A 28 7.94 -0.84 -13.55
N LYS A 29 8.10 -2.16 -13.62
CA LYS A 29 8.72 -2.97 -12.56
C LYS A 29 10.10 -2.39 -12.29
N LYS A 30 10.18 -1.47 -11.34
CA LYS A 30 11.44 -0.91 -10.86
C LYS A 30 11.93 -1.81 -9.74
N ASN A 31 13.23 -2.07 -9.72
CA ASN A 31 13.88 -2.76 -8.63
C ASN A 31 14.73 -1.72 -7.89
N VAL A 32 14.23 -1.25 -6.75
CA VAL A 32 14.83 -0.16 -5.96
C VAL A 32 15.43 -0.72 -4.69
N GLU A 33 16.47 -0.08 -4.15
CA GLU A 33 16.98 -0.40 -2.81
C GLU A 33 15.88 -0.17 -1.78
N VAL A 34 15.79 -1.04 -0.76
CA VAL A 34 14.80 -0.89 0.31
C VAL A 34 15.20 0.27 1.21
N PRO A 35 14.46 1.39 1.24
CA PRO A 35 14.83 2.54 2.06
C PRO A 35 14.87 2.18 3.55
N THR A 36 15.78 2.80 4.30
CA THR A 36 15.88 2.63 5.76
C THR A 36 14.56 2.95 6.46
N ALA A 37 13.82 3.96 5.98
CA ALA A 37 12.50 4.31 6.48
C ALA A 37 11.50 3.14 6.36
N VAL A 38 11.51 2.40 5.24
CA VAL A 38 10.66 1.21 5.07
C VAL A 38 10.99 0.16 6.12
N LYS A 39 12.27 -0.18 6.29
CA LYS A 39 12.71 -1.18 7.27
C LYS A 39 12.31 -0.78 8.69
N ALA A 40 12.50 0.49 9.03
CA ALA A 40 12.20 1.01 10.35
C ALA A 40 10.68 1.01 10.64
N CYS A 41 9.84 1.48 9.72
CA CYS A 41 8.39 1.42 9.88
C CYS A 41 7.85 0.00 9.98
N ILE A 42 8.41 -0.97 9.23
CA ILE A 42 8.05 -2.39 9.39
C ILE A 42 8.40 -2.90 10.79
N ILE A 43 9.60 -2.59 11.30
CA ILE A 43 10.03 -3.03 12.63
C ILE A 43 9.15 -2.41 13.73
N ASP A 44 8.78 -1.13 13.57
CA ASP A 44 7.94 -0.44 14.55
C ASP A 44 6.50 -0.94 14.52
N ALA A 45 5.95 -1.23 13.34
CA ALA A 45 4.66 -1.91 13.19
C ALA A 45 4.70 -3.32 13.82
N LEU A 46 5.78 -4.06 13.62
CA LEU A 46 5.95 -5.39 14.22
C LEU A 46 6.00 -5.30 15.75
N ARG A 47 6.74 -4.33 16.31
CA ARG A 47 6.81 -4.11 17.77
C ARG A 47 5.46 -3.68 18.36
N SER A 48 4.67 -2.97 17.56
CA SER A 48 3.34 -2.48 17.95
C SER A 48 2.23 -3.52 17.74
N THR A 49 2.55 -4.68 17.17
CA THR A 49 1.59 -5.76 16.97
C THR A 49 1.21 -6.32 18.35
N SER A 50 -0.02 -6.03 18.79
CA SER A 50 -0.58 -6.51 20.05
C SER A 50 -0.95 -8.00 19.97
N SER A 51 -1.41 -8.58 21.08
CA SER A 51 -1.94 -9.95 21.10
C SER A 51 -3.17 -10.17 20.19
N GLU A 52 -3.79 -9.09 19.66
CA GLU A 52 -4.93 -9.18 18.73
C GLU A 52 -4.51 -9.59 17.31
N GLY A 53 -3.21 -9.59 17.00
CA GLY A 53 -2.66 -10.04 15.71
C GLY A 53 -2.74 -9.01 14.58
N LEU A 54 -2.24 -9.42 13.41
CA LEU A 54 -2.20 -8.61 12.18
C LEU A 54 -3.55 -8.62 11.46
N SER A 55 -4.09 -7.47 11.05
CA SER A 55 -5.49 -7.40 10.59
C SER A 55 -5.68 -6.55 9.33
N LYS A 56 -4.95 -6.86 8.24
CA LYS A 56 -5.04 -6.15 6.95
C LYS A 56 -4.95 -4.62 7.08
N GLY A 57 -4.16 -4.12 8.03
CA GLY A 57 -4.00 -2.69 8.28
C GLY A 57 -5.02 -2.08 9.25
N THR A 58 -5.99 -2.85 9.77
CA THR A 58 -7.01 -2.28 10.66
C THR A 58 -6.50 -2.02 12.07
N THR A 59 -5.51 -2.79 12.54
CA THR A 59 -4.92 -2.60 13.88
C THR A 59 -4.25 -1.23 13.98
N SER A 60 -3.50 -0.84 12.95
CA SER A 60 -2.85 0.46 12.83
C SER A 60 -3.88 1.60 12.75
N LEU A 61 -4.90 1.45 11.92
CA LEU A 61 -5.95 2.48 11.78
C LEU A 61 -6.75 2.72 13.07
N ARG A 62 -6.91 1.71 13.92
CA ARG A 62 -7.62 1.83 15.21
C ARG A 62 -6.89 2.71 16.22
N GLN A 63 -5.61 2.99 16.02
CA GLN A 63 -4.78 3.76 16.95
C GLN A 63 -5.14 5.25 16.98
N SER A 64 -5.89 5.76 16.01
CA SER A 64 -6.33 7.17 15.99
C SER A 64 -7.82 7.33 15.63
N GLN A 65 -8.38 8.51 15.92
CA GLN A 65 -9.75 8.84 15.53
C GLN A 65 -9.89 8.95 14.01
N ASP A 66 -8.91 9.58 13.35
CA ASP A 66 -8.90 9.74 11.90
C ASP A 66 -8.79 8.38 11.19
N GLY A 67 -7.91 7.49 11.67
CA GLY A 67 -7.76 6.14 11.12
C GLY A 67 -9.03 5.30 11.25
N ARG A 68 -9.74 5.39 12.39
CA ARG A 68 -11.04 4.69 12.59
C ARG A 68 -12.09 5.09 11.56
N SER A 69 -12.08 6.33 11.08
CA SER A 69 -13.00 6.79 10.03
C SER A 69 -12.77 6.13 8.67
N LEU A 70 -11.59 5.53 8.45
CA LEU A 70 -11.15 4.91 7.20
C LEU A 70 -11.32 3.38 7.18
N LEU A 71 -11.72 2.77 8.30
CA LEU A 71 -11.84 1.30 8.44
C LEU A 71 -12.78 0.65 7.40
N TRP A 72 -13.74 1.40 6.87
CA TRP A 72 -14.64 0.93 5.82
C TRP A 72 -13.89 0.48 4.56
N ALA A 73 -12.72 1.06 4.28
CA ALA A 73 -11.89 0.73 3.12
C ALA A 73 -11.10 -0.58 3.29
N CYS A 74 -11.07 -1.17 4.49
CA CYS A 74 -10.39 -2.44 4.77
C CYS A 74 -11.33 -3.65 4.74
N ASN A 75 -12.62 -3.45 5.02
CA ASN A 75 -13.60 -4.53 5.23
C ASN A 75 -14.89 -4.29 4.41
N ASN A 76 -14.77 -4.12 3.10
CA ASN A 76 -15.91 -3.91 2.20
C ASN A 76 -16.51 -5.22 1.63
N GLY A 77 -16.24 -6.37 2.27
CA GLY A 77 -16.68 -7.69 1.79
C GLY A 77 -15.90 -8.23 0.59
N LYS A 78 -14.78 -7.58 0.23
CA LYS A 78 -13.91 -7.98 -0.90
C LYS A 78 -12.59 -8.61 -0.42
N GLY A 79 -11.82 -9.13 -1.37
CA GLY A 79 -10.54 -9.77 -1.11
C GLY A 79 -9.46 -8.78 -0.67
N THR A 80 -8.35 -9.31 -0.17
CA THR A 80 -7.17 -8.52 0.24
C THR A 80 -6.60 -7.69 -0.92
N SER A 81 -6.71 -8.20 -2.15
CA SER A 81 -6.27 -7.57 -3.39
C SER A 81 -7.09 -6.32 -3.69
N ASP A 82 -8.41 -6.33 -3.44
CA ASP A 82 -9.24 -5.13 -3.54
C ASP A 82 -8.77 -4.05 -2.57
N THR A 83 -8.53 -4.42 -1.30
CA THR A 83 -8.00 -3.51 -0.28
C THR A 83 -6.67 -2.91 -0.73
N ILE A 84 -5.71 -3.73 -1.19
CA ILE A 84 -4.42 -3.24 -1.68
C ILE A 84 -4.63 -2.23 -2.83
N LEU A 85 -5.50 -2.53 -3.79
CA LEU A 85 -5.72 -1.66 -4.94
C LEU A 85 -6.41 -0.34 -4.58
N VAL A 86 -7.43 -0.37 -3.71
CA VAL A 86 -8.11 0.82 -3.19
C VAL A 86 -7.12 1.75 -2.51
N TRP A 87 -6.36 1.22 -1.54
CA TRP A 87 -5.39 2.01 -0.79
C TRP A 87 -4.22 2.46 -1.64
N HIS A 88 -3.77 1.65 -2.60
CA HIS A 88 -2.65 2.01 -3.47
C HIS A 88 -3.00 3.19 -4.37
N ILE A 89 -4.17 3.16 -5.01
CA ILE A 89 -4.65 4.27 -5.84
C ILE A 89 -4.83 5.53 -4.99
N ALA A 90 -5.42 5.41 -3.80
CA ALA A 90 -5.57 6.56 -2.90
C ALA A 90 -4.23 7.17 -2.46
N THR A 91 -3.25 6.32 -2.13
CA THR A 91 -1.88 6.74 -1.77
C THR A 91 -1.21 7.46 -2.94
N ALA A 92 -1.34 6.95 -4.16
CA ALA A 92 -0.77 7.57 -5.35
C ALA A 92 -1.43 8.92 -5.69
N ILE A 93 -2.75 9.07 -5.47
CA ILE A 93 -3.46 10.35 -5.61
C ILE A 93 -2.90 11.40 -4.64
N LEU A 94 -2.65 11.02 -3.39
CA LEU A 94 -2.06 11.91 -2.39
C LEU A 94 -0.60 12.25 -2.69
N GLU A 95 0.19 11.28 -3.15
CA GLU A 95 1.58 11.53 -3.57
C GLU A 95 1.66 12.66 -4.59
N MET A 96 0.71 12.71 -5.54
CA MET A 96 0.61 13.77 -6.55
C MET A 96 0.24 15.15 -5.99
N ARG A 97 -0.55 15.21 -4.92
CA ARG A 97 -0.88 16.46 -4.22
C ARG A 97 0.35 17.13 -3.61
N HIS A 98 1.34 16.33 -3.21
CA HIS A 98 2.48 16.74 -2.37
C HIS A 98 3.84 16.72 -3.11
N LEU A 99 3.86 16.94 -4.43
CA LEU A 99 5.08 16.87 -5.26
C LEU A 99 6.09 18.00 -5.04
N HIS A 100 5.75 19.04 -4.26
CA HIS A 100 6.55 20.26 -4.14
C HIS A 100 6.86 20.69 -2.70
N HIS A 101 6.70 19.84 -1.69
CA HIS A 101 7.22 20.16 -0.36
C HIS A 101 8.72 19.85 -0.32
N GLN A 102 9.54 20.91 -0.22
CA GLN A 102 10.99 20.81 -0.13
C GLN A 102 11.36 20.29 1.27
N PRO A 103 12.31 19.34 1.42
CA PRO A 103 12.65 18.73 2.72
C PRO A 103 13.26 19.67 3.78
N ASP A 104 13.47 20.95 3.48
CA ASP A 104 14.32 21.84 4.27
C ASP A 104 13.58 22.65 5.35
N ASP A 105 12.25 22.58 5.44
CA ASP A 105 11.46 23.41 6.37
C ASP A 105 11.07 22.74 7.70
N ASP A 106 11.33 21.43 7.88
CA ASP A 106 11.00 20.74 9.13
C ASP A 106 12.19 20.70 10.11
N PRO A 107 12.16 21.44 11.23
CA PRO A 107 13.17 21.32 12.27
C PRO A 107 13.07 19.93 12.95
N PRO A 108 14.19 19.28 13.31
CA PRO A 108 14.16 17.98 13.97
C PRO A 108 13.51 18.09 15.35
N LEU A 109 12.33 17.50 15.51
CA LEU A 109 11.66 17.35 16.80
C LEU A 109 12.37 16.28 17.64
N GLN A 110 13.22 16.73 18.56
CA GLN A 110 13.77 15.88 19.61
C GLN A 110 12.71 15.69 20.71
N THR A 111 12.11 14.50 20.79
CA THR A 111 11.29 14.11 21.94
C THR A 111 12.16 13.52 23.05
N LEU A 112 11.92 13.94 24.30
CA LEU A 112 12.64 13.58 25.54
C LEU A 112 12.57 12.09 25.95
N HIS A 113 12.00 11.20 25.13
CA HIS A 113 11.88 9.78 25.41
C HIS A 113 12.47 8.95 24.28
N GLY A 114 13.80 8.72 24.30
CA GLY A 114 14.59 7.59 23.76
C GLY A 114 14.27 6.91 22.41
N GLY A 115 13.22 7.29 21.70
CA GLY A 115 12.75 6.74 20.44
C GLY A 115 12.83 7.81 19.36
N ARG A 116 13.35 7.44 18.20
CA ARG A 116 13.44 8.32 17.04
C ARG A 116 12.03 8.51 16.47
N SER A 117 11.50 9.74 16.52
CA SER A 117 10.29 10.10 15.75
C SER A 117 10.66 10.23 14.27
N PHE A 118 9.87 9.66 13.37
CA PHE A 118 10.09 9.77 11.93
C PHE A 118 9.65 11.12 11.40
N SER A 119 10.41 11.68 10.46
CA SER A 119 9.96 12.86 9.73
C SER A 119 8.78 12.53 8.80
N VAL A 120 8.04 13.55 8.38
CA VAL A 120 6.96 13.41 7.39
C VAL A 120 7.49 12.79 6.09
N SER A 121 8.70 13.19 5.67
CA SER A 121 9.37 12.65 4.48
C SER A 121 9.70 11.15 4.61
N GLU A 122 10.14 10.71 5.79
CA GLU A 122 10.40 9.29 6.06
C GLU A 122 9.10 8.47 6.04
N LYS A 123 8.04 8.97 6.69
CA LYS A 123 6.71 8.34 6.69
C LYS A 123 6.15 8.24 5.26
N LYS A 124 6.24 9.33 4.49
CA LYS A 124 5.86 9.37 3.06
C LYS A 124 6.65 8.35 2.24
N THR A 125 7.97 8.29 2.42
CA THR A 125 8.83 7.32 1.73
C THR A 125 8.42 5.89 2.05
N ALA A 126 8.18 5.57 3.33
CA ALA A 126 7.75 4.24 3.73
C ALA A 126 6.39 3.87 3.11
N ALA A 127 5.42 4.77 3.23
CA ALA A 127 4.07 4.60 2.69
C ALA A 127 4.06 4.35 1.18
N THR A 128 4.72 5.22 0.39
CA THR A 128 4.72 5.09 -1.07
C THR A 128 5.48 3.85 -1.50
N HIS A 129 6.64 3.55 -0.90
CA HIS A 129 7.41 2.37 -1.29
C HIS A 129 6.67 1.06 -1.00
N LEU A 130 6.06 0.93 0.16
CA LEU A 130 5.29 -0.24 0.55
C LEU A 130 4.01 -0.38 -0.27
N SER A 131 3.33 0.74 -0.55
CA SER A 131 2.17 0.77 -1.44
C SER A 131 2.51 0.21 -2.81
N HIS A 132 3.59 0.71 -3.42
CA HIS A 132 4.07 0.24 -4.73
C HIS A 132 4.49 -1.25 -4.71
N TYR A 133 5.06 -1.72 -3.61
CA TYR A 133 5.43 -3.13 -3.45
C TYR A 133 4.21 -4.03 -3.33
N CYS A 134 3.22 -3.65 -2.53
CA CYS A 134 1.97 -4.42 -2.42
C CYS A 134 1.23 -4.48 -3.76
N ALA A 135 1.17 -3.37 -4.51
CA ALA A 135 0.62 -3.37 -5.87
C ALA A 135 1.40 -4.28 -6.83
N TYR A 136 2.74 -4.33 -6.70
CA TYR A 136 3.58 -5.29 -7.44
C TYR A 136 3.23 -6.74 -7.09
N LEU A 137 3.00 -7.06 -5.81
CA LEU A 137 2.60 -8.41 -5.41
C LEU A 137 1.29 -8.83 -6.08
N VAL A 138 0.26 -7.98 -6.07
CA VAL A 138 -1.02 -8.27 -6.75
C VAL A 138 -0.81 -8.50 -8.26
N ALA A 139 0.05 -7.72 -8.90
CA ALA A 139 0.29 -7.80 -10.33
C ALA A 139 1.14 -9.01 -10.76
N SER A 140 2.14 -9.37 -9.96
CA SER A 140 3.27 -10.21 -10.40
C SER A 140 3.55 -11.42 -9.52
N CYS A 141 3.17 -11.37 -8.24
CA CYS A 141 3.33 -12.47 -7.30
C CYS A 141 2.04 -12.74 -6.50
N PRO A 142 0.86 -12.83 -7.15
CA PRO A 142 -0.38 -13.04 -6.43
C PRO A 142 -0.43 -14.42 -5.77
N GLU A 143 0.42 -15.36 -6.17
CA GLU A 143 0.65 -16.63 -5.46
C GLU A 143 1.13 -16.45 -4.01
N LEU A 144 1.61 -15.26 -3.64
CA LEU A 144 2.03 -14.91 -2.29
C LEU A 144 0.93 -14.22 -1.47
N LEU A 145 -0.24 -13.95 -2.07
CA LEU A 145 -1.35 -13.26 -1.42
C LEU A 145 -2.36 -14.26 -0.80
N PRO A 146 -3.29 -13.78 0.04
CA PRO A 146 -4.35 -14.64 0.62
C PRO A 146 -5.50 -14.95 -0.33
N ASP A 147 -5.67 -14.16 -1.38
CA ASP A 147 -6.76 -14.37 -2.34
C ASP A 147 -6.34 -15.35 -3.44
N ASP A 148 -7.31 -15.82 -4.21
CA ASP A 148 -7.06 -16.65 -5.39
C ASP A 148 -6.21 -15.91 -6.45
N ASP A 149 -5.12 -16.54 -6.88
CA ASP A 149 -4.15 -15.99 -7.83
C ASP A 149 -4.78 -15.45 -9.12
N ALA A 150 -5.74 -16.20 -9.68
CA ALA A 150 -6.37 -15.86 -10.95
C ALA A 150 -7.33 -14.67 -10.77
N CYS A 151 -8.09 -14.66 -9.68
CA CYS A 151 -8.94 -13.55 -9.28
C CYS A 151 -8.13 -12.27 -9.06
N SER A 152 -7.01 -12.34 -8.32
CA SER A 152 -6.13 -11.19 -8.09
C SER A 152 -5.56 -10.62 -9.39
N LYS A 153 -5.05 -11.47 -10.30
CA LYS A 153 -4.55 -11.04 -11.62
C LYS A 153 -5.66 -10.41 -12.47
N TYR A 154 -6.83 -11.01 -12.49
CA TYR A 154 -7.97 -10.49 -13.24
C TYR A 154 -8.38 -9.12 -12.72
N LEU A 155 -8.52 -8.98 -11.39
CA LEU A 155 -8.87 -7.73 -10.73
C LEU A 155 -7.85 -6.63 -11.03
N TYR A 156 -6.56 -6.90 -10.89
CA TYR A 156 -5.50 -5.93 -11.22
C TYR A 156 -5.61 -5.44 -12.66
N ASN A 157 -5.76 -6.37 -13.62
CA ASN A 157 -5.86 -6.02 -15.04
C ASN A 157 -7.15 -5.25 -15.37
N LYS A 158 -8.25 -5.57 -14.69
CA LYS A 158 -9.52 -4.86 -14.82
C LYS A 158 -9.39 -3.43 -14.31
N VAL A 159 -8.91 -3.25 -13.06
CA VAL A 159 -8.66 -1.93 -12.45
C VAL A 159 -7.73 -1.10 -13.33
N LYS A 160 -6.63 -1.69 -13.82
CA LYS A 160 -5.70 -1.05 -14.75
C LYS A 160 -6.40 -0.49 -16.00
N LYS A 161 -7.18 -1.31 -16.69
CA LYS A 161 -7.92 -0.89 -17.90
C LYS A 161 -8.95 0.20 -17.62
N ASP A 162 -9.62 0.13 -16.47
CA ASP A 162 -10.65 1.08 -16.11
C ASP A 162 -10.06 2.41 -15.64
N THR A 163 -8.90 2.39 -14.97
CA THR A 163 -8.10 3.59 -14.72
C THR A 163 -7.69 4.23 -16.05
N ASP A 164 -7.14 3.47 -17.00
CA ASP A 164 -6.75 3.99 -18.32
C ASP A 164 -7.94 4.66 -19.03
N ARG A 165 -9.12 4.03 -18.97
CA ARG A 165 -10.36 4.58 -19.55
C ARG A 165 -10.79 5.88 -18.88
N ALA A 166 -10.77 5.92 -17.54
CA ALA A 166 -11.15 7.12 -16.78
C ALA A 166 -10.23 8.30 -17.11
N LEU A 167 -8.93 8.06 -17.20
CA LEU A 167 -7.93 9.07 -17.53
C LEU A 167 -8.04 9.55 -18.99
N ALA A 168 -8.37 8.66 -19.93
CA ALA A 168 -8.58 9.04 -21.32
C ALA A 168 -9.77 10.00 -21.49
N ILE A 169 -10.88 9.77 -20.77
CA ILE A 169 -12.07 10.63 -20.81
C ILE A 169 -11.75 12.05 -20.30
N GLY A 170 -10.92 12.18 -19.26
CA GLY A 170 -10.54 13.46 -18.69
C GLY A 170 -9.49 14.25 -19.47
N SER A 171 -8.85 13.65 -20.48
CA SER A 171 -7.76 14.25 -21.27
C SER A 171 -8.23 15.13 -22.45
N GLY A 172 -9.55 15.27 -22.66
CA GLY A 172 -10.13 16.04 -23.77
C GLY A 172 -10.06 17.58 -23.64
N THR A 173 -9.62 18.10 -22.49
CA THR A 173 -9.47 19.54 -22.23
C THR A 173 -8.00 19.98 -22.37
N PRO A 174 -7.71 21.12 -23.05
CA PRO A 174 -6.34 21.64 -23.15
C PRO A 174 -5.78 21.91 -21.75
N VAL A 175 -4.76 21.15 -21.36
CA VAL A 175 -4.21 21.23 -20.00
C VAL A 175 -3.20 22.37 -19.92
N SER A 176 -3.65 23.51 -19.39
CA SER A 176 -2.74 24.48 -18.75
C SER A 176 -2.04 23.77 -17.57
N PRO A 177 -0.78 24.11 -17.21
CA PRO A 177 -0.12 23.49 -16.06
C PRO A 177 -1.01 23.59 -14.81
N MET A 178 -1.57 22.47 -14.37
CA MET A 178 -2.44 22.43 -13.20
C MET A 178 -1.59 22.47 -11.93
N SER A 179 -2.08 23.18 -10.91
CA SER A 179 -1.49 23.07 -9.58
C SER A 179 -1.68 21.64 -9.04
N PRO A 180 -0.80 21.16 -8.13
CA PRO A 180 -0.94 19.83 -7.52
C PRO A 180 -2.32 19.59 -6.90
N GLU A 181 -2.90 20.62 -6.26
CA GLU A 181 -4.23 20.58 -5.68
C GLU A 181 -5.34 20.45 -6.74
N ALA A 182 -5.21 21.12 -7.90
CA ALA A 182 -6.17 20.98 -8.99
C ALA A 182 -6.11 19.58 -9.62
N GLY A 183 -4.90 19.04 -9.82
CA GLY A 183 -4.71 17.66 -10.31
C GLY A 183 -5.27 16.61 -9.34
N TYR A 184 -5.03 16.80 -8.04
CA TYR A 184 -5.62 15.96 -6.97
C TYR A 184 -7.15 15.92 -7.05
N ARG A 185 -7.82 17.09 -7.14
CA ARG A 185 -9.29 17.17 -7.23
C ARG A 185 -9.82 16.54 -8.52
N GLN A 186 -9.17 16.81 -9.64
CA GLN A 186 -9.56 16.25 -10.94
C GLN A 186 -9.51 14.73 -10.91
N LEU A 187 -8.48 14.13 -10.30
CA LEU A 187 -8.35 12.68 -10.19
C LEU A 187 -9.44 12.04 -9.35
N ILE A 188 -9.79 12.66 -8.22
CA ILE A 188 -10.91 12.20 -7.39
C ILE A 188 -12.22 12.22 -8.20
N GLU A 189 -12.46 13.29 -8.95
CA GLU A 189 -13.66 13.41 -9.78
C GLU A 189 -13.71 12.36 -10.89
N MET A 190 -12.63 12.22 -11.66
CA MET A 190 -12.54 11.27 -12.78
C MET A 190 -12.73 9.82 -12.32
N LEU A 191 -12.05 9.42 -11.24
CA LEU A 191 -12.13 8.05 -10.73
C LEU A 191 -13.45 7.79 -10.00
N GLY A 192 -13.97 8.80 -9.28
CA GLY A 192 -15.26 8.72 -8.59
C GLY A 192 -16.48 8.65 -9.52
N ALA A 193 -16.40 9.24 -10.72
CA ALA A 193 -17.47 9.23 -11.73
C ALA A 193 -17.58 7.92 -12.52
N THR A 194 -16.68 6.95 -12.30
CA THR A 194 -16.67 5.68 -13.04
C THR A 194 -17.91 4.84 -12.74
N GLN A 195 -18.82 4.63 -13.70
CA GLN A 195 -20.14 4.06 -13.40
C GLN A 195 -20.11 2.63 -12.82
N ASN A 196 -19.16 1.78 -13.24
CA ASN A 196 -19.17 0.33 -12.99
C ASN A 196 -17.94 -0.21 -12.22
N HIS A 197 -17.17 0.64 -11.52
CA HIS A 197 -15.95 0.18 -10.84
C HIS A 197 -15.86 0.61 -9.38
N GLU A 198 -16.24 -0.30 -8.48
CA GLU A 198 -16.25 -0.01 -7.05
C GLU A 198 -14.85 0.31 -6.51
N VAL A 199 -13.78 -0.39 -6.95
CA VAL A 199 -12.41 -0.08 -6.47
C VAL A 199 -11.98 1.35 -6.78
N LEU A 200 -12.38 1.91 -7.94
CA LEU A 200 -11.99 3.27 -8.31
C LEU A 200 -12.79 4.31 -7.53
N LYS A 201 -14.10 4.05 -7.33
CA LYS A 201 -14.95 4.89 -6.46
C LYS A 201 -14.48 4.86 -5.01
N ASP A 202 -14.17 3.68 -4.49
CA ASP A 202 -13.68 3.47 -3.14
C ASP A 202 -12.32 4.17 -2.96
N ALA A 203 -11.41 4.04 -3.93
CA ALA A 203 -10.12 4.73 -3.91
C ALA A 203 -10.26 6.26 -3.97
N ALA A 204 -11.15 6.79 -4.82
CA ALA A 204 -11.40 8.23 -4.91
C ALA A 204 -12.01 8.77 -3.62
N LYS A 205 -12.96 8.04 -3.03
CA LYS A 205 -13.56 8.38 -1.73
C LYS A 205 -12.51 8.36 -0.62
N LEU A 206 -11.67 7.32 -0.57
CA LEU A 206 -10.60 7.20 0.41
C LEU A 206 -9.57 8.32 0.27
N ALA A 207 -9.13 8.62 -0.96
CA ALA A 207 -8.21 9.72 -1.24
C ALA A 207 -8.77 11.06 -0.76
N LYS A 208 -10.06 11.32 -1.05
CA LYS A 208 -10.77 12.51 -0.59
C LYS A 208 -10.74 12.63 0.93
N GLN A 209 -11.13 11.57 1.64
CA GLN A 209 -11.16 11.56 3.11
C GLN A 209 -9.77 11.77 3.72
N LEU A 210 -8.74 11.13 3.15
CA LEU A 210 -7.35 11.33 3.57
C LEU A 210 -6.90 12.78 3.36
N GLY A 211 -7.27 13.42 2.25
CA GLY A 211 -6.92 14.82 2.00
C GLY A 211 -7.66 15.83 2.88
N GLU A 212 -8.71 15.41 3.58
CA GLU A 212 -9.56 16.20 4.50
C GLU A 212 -9.24 15.93 5.99
N VAL A 213 -8.25 15.08 6.29
CA VAL A 213 -7.81 14.80 7.68
C VAL A 213 -7.32 16.09 8.35
N ALA A 214 -7.89 16.40 9.52
CA ALA A 214 -7.66 17.66 10.22
C ALA A 214 -6.21 17.87 10.66
N GLY A 215 -5.47 16.78 10.91
CA GLY A 215 -4.05 16.81 11.28
C GLY A 215 -3.08 17.10 10.12
N GLY A 216 -3.57 17.32 8.91
CA GLY A 216 -2.74 17.67 7.75
C GLY A 216 -1.83 16.53 7.28
N GLU A 217 -0.78 16.88 6.54
CA GLU A 217 0.10 15.91 5.86
C GLU A 217 0.80 14.94 6.82
N GLU A 218 1.23 15.42 7.98
CA GLU A 218 1.94 14.60 8.96
C GLU A 218 1.11 13.39 9.40
N ILE A 219 -0.14 13.64 9.81
CA ILE A 219 -1.05 12.57 10.25
C ILE A 219 -1.43 11.65 9.09
N VAL A 220 -1.64 12.20 7.89
CA VAL A 220 -1.97 11.40 6.71
C VAL A 220 -0.85 10.43 6.35
N TRP A 221 0.40 10.90 6.30
CA TRP A 221 1.54 10.04 5.97
C TRP A 221 1.88 9.07 7.10
N GLU A 222 1.63 9.44 8.36
CA GLU A 222 1.73 8.51 9.50
C GLU A 222 0.72 7.36 9.39
N LEU A 223 -0.55 7.68 9.13
CA LEU A 223 -1.61 6.69 8.93
C LEU A 223 -1.28 5.74 7.79
N LEU A 224 -0.83 6.27 6.65
CA LEU A 224 -0.47 5.46 5.50
C LEU A 224 0.77 4.60 5.75
N ALA A 225 1.80 5.14 6.42
CA ALA A 225 3.00 4.37 6.76
C ALA A 225 2.66 3.21 7.70
N GLY A 226 1.83 3.46 8.72
CA GLY A 226 1.35 2.44 9.65
C GLY A 226 0.51 1.38 8.93
N PHE A 227 -0.48 1.80 8.15
CA PHE A 227 -1.34 0.91 7.38
C PHE A 227 -0.54 -0.02 6.46
N TRP A 228 0.36 0.53 5.64
CA TRP A 228 1.13 -0.26 4.68
C TRP A 228 2.16 -1.18 5.35
N SER A 229 2.72 -0.76 6.49
CA SER A 229 3.65 -1.58 7.27
C SER A 229 2.94 -2.77 7.90
N GLU A 230 1.75 -2.57 8.47
CA GLU A 230 0.93 -3.68 8.96
C GLU A 230 0.44 -4.55 7.80
N MET A 231 0.04 -3.97 6.66
CA MET A 231 -0.42 -4.73 5.50
C MET A 231 0.66 -5.69 5.00
N VAL A 232 1.90 -5.23 4.80
CA VAL A 232 2.97 -6.11 4.32
C VAL A 232 3.32 -7.20 5.33
N LEU A 233 3.22 -6.92 6.63
CA LEU A 233 3.37 -7.91 7.69
C LEU A 233 2.22 -8.92 7.66
N TYR A 234 0.98 -8.49 7.44
CA TYR A 234 -0.19 -9.37 7.31
C TYR A 234 -0.07 -10.30 6.09
N LEU A 235 0.48 -9.81 4.99
CA LEU A 235 0.65 -10.62 3.77
C LEU A 235 1.70 -11.73 3.91
N ALA A 236 2.71 -11.51 4.77
CA ALA A 236 3.90 -12.33 4.83
C ALA A 236 3.68 -13.76 5.35
N PRO A 237 2.94 -14.02 6.45
CA PRO A 237 2.56 -15.38 6.83
C PRO A 237 1.80 -16.04 5.68
N SER A 238 2.19 -17.27 5.31
CA SER A 238 1.57 -18.01 4.22
C SER A 238 1.92 -19.49 4.33
N ASP A 239 0.94 -20.34 4.02
CA ASP A 239 1.06 -21.78 3.86
C ASP A 239 1.60 -22.17 2.47
N ASN A 240 1.64 -21.25 1.50
CA ASN A 240 2.16 -21.47 0.17
C ASN A 240 3.70 -21.44 0.13
N LEU A 241 4.30 -22.45 0.78
CA LEU A 241 5.75 -22.65 0.80
C LEU A 241 6.34 -22.70 -0.61
N LYS A 242 5.62 -23.28 -1.58
CA LYS A 242 6.04 -23.35 -2.98
C LYS A 242 6.17 -21.95 -3.60
N GLY A 243 5.23 -21.05 -3.31
CA GLY A 243 5.31 -19.65 -3.72
C GLY A 243 6.56 -18.95 -3.18
N HIS A 244 6.82 -19.10 -1.87
CA HIS A 244 8.02 -18.54 -1.25
C HIS A 244 9.32 -19.14 -1.78
N LEU A 245 9.37 -20.46 -2.04
CA LEU A 245 10.52 -21.10 -2.67
C LEU A 245 10.78 -20.57 -4.08
N GLN A 246 9.73 -20.39 -4.90
CA GLN A 246 9.88 -19.78 -6.22
C GLN A 246 10.36 -18.33 -6.14
N ALA A 247 9.93 -17.56 -5.14
CA ALA A 247 10.42 -16.21 -4.92
C ALA A 247 11.92 -16.20 -4.57
N ILE A 248 12.40 -17.16 -3.76
CA ILE A 248 13.82 -17.35 -3.45
C ILE A 248 14.62 -17.69 -4.71
N ASP A 249 14.13 -18.61 -5.54
CA ASP A 249 14.79 -18.98 -6.80
C ASP A 249 14.92 -17.80 -7.77
N ARG A 250 13.98 -16.85 -7.72
CA ARG A 250 13.99 -15.60 -8.49
C ARG A 250 14.91 -14.51 -7.91
N GLY A 251 15.64 -14.79 -6.82
CA GLY A 251 16.60 -13.88 -6.17
C GLY A 251 16.17 -13.32 -4.82
N GLY A 252 15.08 -13.83 -4.23
CA GLY A 252 14.52 -13.37 -2.97
C GLY A 252 13.59 -12.16 -3.12
N GLU A 253 12.49 -12.16 -2.38
CA GLU A 253 11.51 -11.07 -2.30
C GLU A 253 11.41 -10.58 -0.84
N LEU A 254 11.16 -9.28 -0.61
CA LEU A 254 11.04 -8.71 0.74
C LEU A 254 10.03 -9.49 1.60
N ILE A 255 8.89 -9.84 1.04
CA ILE A 255 7.84 -10.62 1.71
C ILE A 255 8.31 -12.00 2.17
N THR A 256 9.29 -12.61 1.47
CA THR A 256 9.84 -13.91 1.88
C THR A 256 10.80 -13.77 3.06
N LEU A 257 11.53 -12.65 3.16
CA LEU A 257 12.32 -12.35 4.34
C LEU A 257 11.44 -12.05 5.55
N LEU A 258 10.35 -11.31 5.34
CA LEU A 258 9.35 -11.07 6.39
C LEU A 258 8.69 -12.38 6.82
N TRP A 259 8.33 -13.25 5.89
CA TRP A 259 7.80 -14.58 6.21
C TRP A 259 8.77 -15.39 7.09
N GLY A 260 10.06 -15.44 6.73
CA GLY A 260 11.08 -16.12 7.54
C GLY A 260 11.27 -15.50 8.93
N LEU A 261 11.27 -14.17 9.03
CA LEU A 261 11.34 -13.44 10.30
C LEU A 261 10.13 -13.74 11.19
N LEU A 262 8.92 -13.68 10.63
CA LEU A 262 7.66 -13.93 11.32
C LEU A 262 7.55 -15.38 11.79
N THR A 263 7.93 -16.33 10.92
CA THR A 263 8.02 -17.75 11.27
C THR A 263 8.95 -17.98 12.46
N HIS A 264 10.12 -17.32 12.48
CA HIS A 264 11.08 -17.44 13.56
C HIS A 264 10.55 -16.92 14.91
N ILE A 265 9.64 -15.93 14.90
CA ILE A 265 9.00 -15.41 16.13
C ILE A 265 7.63 -16.04 16.42
N GLY A 266 7.26 -17.12 15.71
CA GLY A 266 6.04 -17.89 15.96
C GLY A 266 4.76 -17.35 15.29
N ILE A 267 4.87 -16.39 14.37
CA ILE A 267 3.75 -15.89 13.56
C ILE A 267 3.77 -16.63 12.23
N ILE A 268 3.10 -17.79 12.19
CA ILE A 268 3.17 -18.74 11.07
C ILE A 268 1.97 -18.58 10.12
N ASP A 269 0.78 -18.43 10.68
CA ASP A 269 -0.47 -18.36 9.93
C ASP A 269 -1.04 -16.94 9.89
N ARG A 270 -1.83 -16.63 8.86
CA ARG A 270 -2.56 -15.37 8.83
C ARG A 270 -3.72 -15.44 9.83
N PRO A 271 -4.04 -14.33 10.52
CA PRO A 271 -5.21 -14.29 11.38
C PRO A 271 -6.49 -14.59 10.58
N GLY A 272 -7.15 -15.70 10.92
CA GLY A 272 -8.30 -16.26 10.18
C GLY A 272 -8.09 -17.71 9.74
N ASP A 273 -6.85 -18.12 9.45
CA ASP A 273 -6.53 -19.47 8.98
C ASP A 273 -6.54 -20.51 10.12
N THR A 274 -6.25 -20.08 11.35
CA THR A 274 -6.28 -20.90 12.57
C THR A 274 -7.68 -21.39 12.95
N ALA A 275 -8.73 -20.65 12.61
CA ALA A 275 -10.12 -21.09 12.82
C ALA A 275 -10.54 -22.20 11.82
N ALA A 276 -9.95 -22.18 10.61
CA ALA A 276 -10.18 -23.20 9.59
C ALA A 276 -9.39 -24.49 9.87
N SER A 277 -8.17 -24.38 10.42
CA SER A 277 -7.36 -25.56 10.78
C SER A 277 -7.84 -26.28 12.04
N ALA A 278 -8.36 -25.54 13.03
CA ALA A 278 -8.97 -26.12 14.23
C ALA A 278 -10.32 -26.81 13.97
N SER A 279 -11.05 -26.39 12.93
CA SER A 279 -12.30 -27.05 12.52
C SER A 279 -12.07 -28.29 11.63
N ALA A 280 -10.90 -28.41 10.99
CA ALA A 280 -10.53 -29.56 10.17
C ALA A 280 -9.91 -30.73 10.98
N THR A 281 -9.51 -30.50 12.23
CA THR A 281 -8.86 -31.51 13.10
C THR A 281 -9.78 -32.06 14.20
N GLY A 282 -11.06 -31.68 14.21
CA GLY A 282 -12.07 -32.25 15.09
C GLY A 282 -12.68 -33.53 14.53
N VAL A 283 -12.01 -34.67 14.71
CA VAL A 283 -12.61 -36.02 14.69
C VAL A 283 -12.29 -36.72 16.00
#